data_AF-A0AAV6CC04-F1
#
_entry.id   AF-A0AAV6CC04-F1
#
_cell.length_a   1.000
_cell.length_b   1.000
_cell.length_c   1.000
_cell.angle_alpha   90.00
_cell.angle_beta   90.00
_cell.angle_gamma   90.00
#
_symmetry.space_group_name_H-M   'P 1'
#
loop_
_entity.id
_entity.type
_entity.pdbx_description
1 polymer ?
#
loop_
_entity_poly.entity_id
_entity_poly.type
_entity_poly.pdbx_seq_one_letter_code
_entity_poly.pdbx_strand_id
1 'polypeptide(L)'
;MSPEDEKESDDLHDKLKLAAATLGEHFDSVQIIATKHYGATEEYMRFCASSGNLYANLGAVKEWIISQDQRAVNEQIRKDAQ
;
A
#
# COMPACT_ATOMS: atom_id res chain seq x y z
N MET A 1 -16.51 -12.72 -3.77
CA MET A 1 -15.15 -13.27 -3.80
C MET A 1 -15.26 -14.78 -3.89
N SER A 2 -14.59 -15.41 -4.86
CA SER A 2 -14.59 -16.87 -4.97
C SER A 2 -13.60 -17.49 -3.95
N PRO A 3 -13.73 -18.77 -3.60
CA PRO A 3 -12.75 -19.46 -2.73
C PRO A 3 -11.32 -19.45 -3.30
N GLU A 4 -11.20 -19.34 -4.63
CA GLU A 4 -9.93 -19.25 -5.35
C GLU A 4 -9.30 -17.87 -5.17
N ASP A 5 -10.11 -16.80 -5.22
CA ASP A 5 -9.67 -15.43 -4.94
C ASP A 5 -9.22 -15.27 -3.48
N GLU A 6 -9.92 -15.91 -2.53
CA GLU A 6 -9.57 -15.86 -1.09
C GLU A 6 -8.20 -16.50 -0.83
N LYS A 7 -7.97 -17.68 -1.41
CA LYS A 7 -6.69 -18.38 -1.30
C LYS A 7 -5.54 -17.59 -1.95
N GLU A 8 -5.79 -16.96 -3.09
CA GLU A 8 -4.77 -16.12 -3.74
C GLU A 8 -4.46 -14.85 -2.94
N SER A 9 -5.48 -14.25 -2.32
CA SER A 9 -5.35 -13.11 -1.42
C SER A 9 -4.47 -13.46 -0.20
N ASP A 10 -4.72 -14.60 0.43
CA ASP A 10 -3.93 -15.07 1.58
C ASP A 10 -2.46 -15.31 1.21
N ASP A 11 -2.21 -15.94 0.06
CA ASP A 11 -0.85 -16.17 -0.46
C ASP A 11 -0.13 -14.83 -0.77
N LEU A 12 -0.84 -13.85 -1.33
CA LEU A 12 -0.27 -12.53 -1.57
C LEU A 12 0.05 -11.80 -0.26
N HIS A 13 -0.82 -11.90 0.74
CA HIS A 13 -0.60 -11.30 2.06
C HIS A 13 0.65 -11.88 2.73
N ASP A 14 0.82 -13.19 2.67
CA ASP A 14 2.00 -13.86 3.24
C ASP A 14 3.29 -13.51 2.50
N LYS A 15 3.25 -13.39 1.17
CA LYS A 15 4.39 -12.87 0.38
C LYS A 15 4.77 -11.45 0.78
N LEU A 16 3.79 -10.58 0.99
CA LEU A 16 4.03 -9.20 1.40
C LEU A 16 4.62 -9.12 2.81
N LYS A 17 4.21 -9.99 3.73
CA LYS A 17 4.84 -10.11 5.06
C LYS A 17 6.28 -10.56 4.97
N LEU A 18 6.57 -11.59 4.16
CA LEU A 18 7.93 -12.07 3.96
C LEU A 18 8.82 -10.97 3.34
N ALA A 19 8.29 -10.23 2.36
CA ALA A 19 9.00 -9.11 1.77
C ALA A 19 9.28 -7.99 2.80
N ALA A 20 8.30 -7.63 3.63
CA ALA A 20 8.47 -6.63 4.68
C ALA A 20 9.53 -7.08 5.72
N ALA A 21 9.53 -8.36 6.09
CA ALA A 21 10.52 -8.94 6.98
C ALA A 21 11.93 -8.89 6.39
N THR A 22 12.08 -9.31 5.12
CA THR A 22 13.36 -9.30 4.39
C THR A 22 13.92 -7.88 4.26
N LEU A 23 13.08 -6.92 3.89
CA LEU A 23 13.48 -5.51 3.82
C LEU A 23 13.84 -4.96 5.21
N GLY A 24 13.19 -5.44 6.26
CA GLY A 24 13.49 -5.09 7.65
C GLY A 24 14.90 -5.47 8.11
N GLU A 25 15.61 -6.34 7.37
CA GLU A 25 17.04 -6.61 7.63
C GLU A 25 17.94 -5.44 7.23
N HIS A 26 17.45 -4.56 6.35
CA HIS A 26 18.19 -3.44 5.79
C HIS A 26 17.65 -2.06 6.19
N PHE A 27 16.41 -1.99 6.67
CA PHE A 27 15.74 -0.75 7.06
C PHE A 27 15.17 -0.86 8.48
N ASP A 28 15.28 0.20 9.27
CA ASP A 28 14.76 0.24 10.65
C ASP A 28 13.25 0.01 10.73
N SER A 29 12.51 0.40 9.69
CA SER A 29 11.06 0.23 9.59
C SER A 29 10.64 0.17 8.13
N VAL A 30 9.71 -0.74 7.82
CA VAL A 30 9.18 -0.97 6.47
C VAL A 30 7.67 -1.00 6.53
N GLN A 31 7.03 -0.26 5.63
CA GLN A 31 5.59 -0.33 5.37
C GLN A 31 5.34 -0.58 3.89
N ILE A 32 4.63 -1.66 3.59
CA ILE A 32 4.15 -1.99 2.25
C ILE A 32 2.65 -1.79 2.21
N ILE A 33 2.19 -1.03 1.21
CA ILE A 33 0.77 -0.82 0.90
C ILE A 33 0.60 -1.19 -0.57
N ALA A 34 -0.23 -2.18 -0.85
CA ALA A 34 -0.51 -2.65 -2.19
C ALA A 34 -2.02 -2.70 -2.44
N THR A 35 -2.43 -2.46 -3.66
CA THR A 35 -3.83 -2.63 -4.11
C THR A 35 -3.85 -3.55 -5.30
N LYS A 36 -4.67 -4.60 -5.24
CA LYS A 36 -4.91 -5.50 -6.36
C LYS A 36 -6.34 -5.35 -6.83
N HIS A 37 -6.49 -5.23 -8.15
CA HIS A 37 -7.78 -5.25 -8.81
C HIS A 37 -8.24 -6.72 -8.99
N TYR A 38 -9.44 -7.06 -8.52
CA TYR A 38 -10.00 -8.41 -8.66
C TYR A 38 -11.19 -8.39 -9.63
N GLY A 39 -11.00 -8.98 -10.83
CA GLY A 39 -12.09 -9.32 -11.74
C GLY A 39 -12.86 -8.14 -12.37
N ALA A 40 -13.98 -8.47 -13.02
CA ALA A 40 -14.75 -7.57 -13.89
C ALA A 40 -15.53 -6.44 -13.19
N THR A 41 -15.45 -6.38 -11.86
CA THR A 41 -16.03 -5.33 -11.01
C THR A 41 -14.94 -4.34 -10.62
N GLU A 42 -15.28 -3.06 -10.41
CA GLU A 42 -14.34 -2.03 -9.88
C GLU A 42 -13.98 -2.25 -8.39
N GLU A 43 -13.81 -3.51 -7.99
CA GLU A 43 -13.46 -3.88 -6.63
C GLU A 43 -11.93 -3.97 -6.49
N TYR A 44 -11.42 -3.21 -5.51
CA TYR A 44 -10.02 -3.18 -5.16
C TYR A 44 -9.84 -3.78 -3.77
N MET A 45 -8.92 -4.74 -3.67
CA MET A 45 -8.48 -5.23 -2.38
C MET A 45 -7.16 -4.56 -2.00
N ARG A 46 -7.10 -4.07 -0.75
CA ARG A 46 -5.91 -3.45 -0.19
C ARG A 46 -5.19 -4.44 0.72
N PHE A 47 -3.88 -4.54 0.54
CA PHE A 47 -2.97 -5.35 1.33
C PHE A 47 -1.99 -4.45 2.06
N CYS A 48 -1.75 -4.74 3.33
CA CYS A 48 -0.83 -4.01 4.17
C CYS A 48 0.08 -5.00 4.90
N ALA A 49 1.40 -4.79 4.79
CA ALA A 49 2.40 -5.54 5.54
C ALA A 49 3.45 -4.57 6.08
N SER A 50 4.00 -4.85 7.25
CA SER A 50 5.01 -4.00 7.87
C SER A 50 6.00 -4.78 8.71
N SER A 51 7.17 -4.17 8.91
CA SER A 51 8.22 -4.63 9.81
C SER A 51 8.80 -3.44 10.57
N GLY A 52 9.36 -3.67 11.76
CA GLY A 52 9.98 -2.65 12.59
C GLY A 52 9.01 -1.88 13.50
N ASN A 53 9.30 -0.60 13.74
CA ASN A 53 8.60 0.21 14.73
C ASN A 53 7.26 0.75 14.20
N LEU A 54 6.18 0.48 14.94
CA LEU A 54 4.83 0.90 14.59
C LEU A 54 4.69 2.41 14.41
N TYR A 55 5.30 3.22 15.29
CA TYR A 55 5.20 4.67 15.25
C TYR A 55 5.98 5.27 14.08
N ALA A 56 7.15 4.70 13.75
CA ALA A 56 7.92 5.09 12.58
C ALA A 56 7.12 4.82 11.29
N ASN A 57 6.55 3.62 11.17
CA ASN A 57 5.67 3.26 10.05
C ASN A 57 4.45 4.19 9.96
N LEU A 58 3.79 4.48 11.08
CA LEU A 58 2.63 5.39 11.11
C LEU A 58 3.00 6.81 10.68
N GLY A 59 4.17 7.32 11.11
CA GLY A 59 4.70 8.61 10.69
C GLY A 59 4.91 8.67 9.18
N ALA A 60 5.62 7.68 8.63
CA ALA A 60 5.90 7.58 7.19
C ALA A 60 4.61 7.49 6.36
N VAL A 61 3.61 6.73 6.80
CA VAL A 61 2.30 6.64 6.12
C VAL A 61 1.57 7.97 6.13
N LYS A 62 1.55 8.68 7.26
CA LYS A 62 0.90 10.00 7.35
C LYS A 62 1.54 11.00 6.40
N GLU A 63 2.87 11.07 6.37
CA GLU A 63 3.59 11.95 5.46
C GLU A 63 3.32 11.58 4.00
N TRP A 64 3.27 10.28 3.68
CA TRP A 64 2.93 9.82 2.35
C TRP A 64 1.52 10.25 1.93
N ILE A 65 0.50 10.08 2.79
CA ILE A 65 -0.88 10.52 2.51
C ILE A 65 -0.91 12.03 2.20
N ILE A 66 -0.31 12.85 3.07
CA ILE A 66 -0.22 14.31 2.87
C ILE A 66 0.45 14.63 1.53
N SER A 67 1.50 13.91 1.16
CA SER A 67 2.21 14.11 -0.11
C SER A 67 1.37 13.75 -1.33
N GLN A 68 0.51 12.72 -1.25
CA GLN A 68 -0.38 12.34 -2.34
C GLN A 68 -1.49 13.39 -2.54
N ASP A 69 -2.09 13.86 -1.45
CA ASP A 69 -3.11 14.92 -1.51
C ASP A 69 -2.54 16.19 -2.14
N GLN A 70 -1.33 16.61 -1.75
CA GLN A 70 -0.68 17.77 -2.34
C GLN A 70 -0.39 17.59 -3.83
N ARG A 71 0.00 16.38 -4.26
CA ARG A 71 0.22 16.08 -5.68
C ARG A 71 -1.08 16.17 -6.47
N ALA A 72 -2.18 15.61 -5.95
CA ALA A 72 -3.49 15.67 -6.59
C ALA A 72 -3.98 17.12 -6.75
N VAL A 73 -3.83 17.97 -5.72
CA VAL A 73 -4.14 19.40 -5.79
C VAL A 73 -3.32 20.10 -6.87
N ASN A 74 -2.00 19.86 -6.90
CA ASN A 74 -1.12 20.48 -7.89
C ASN A 74 -1.45 20.04 -9.33
N GLU A 75 -1.85 18.80 -9.54
CA GLU A 75 -2.32 18.31 -10.84
C GLU A 75 -3.62 18.98 -11.28
N GLN A 76 -4.56 19.19 -10.35
CA GLN A 76 -5.81 19.88 -10.67
C GLN A 76 -5.57 21.34 -11.09
N ILE A 77 -4.75 22.07 -10.34
CA ILE A 77 -4.36 23.45 -10.68
C ILE A 77 -3.73 23.53 -12.08
N ARG A 78 -2.89 22.54 -12.44
CA ARG A 78 -2.28 22.47 -13.78
C ARG A 78 -3.31 22.24 -14.88
N LYS A 79 -4.32 21.41 -14.64
CA LYS A 79 -5.41 21.15 -15.60
C LYS A 79 -6.31 22.37 -15.77
N ASP A 80 -6.59 23.10 -14.69
CA ASP A 80 -7.45 24.29 -14.72
C ASP A 80 -6.77 25.50 -15.40
N ALA A 81 -5.44 25.45 -15.55
CA ALA A 81 -4.63 26.48 -16.20
C ALA A 81 -4.42 26.23 -17.72
N GLN A 82 -4.96 25.13 -18.27
CA GLN A 82 -4.92 24.78 -19.70
C GLN A 82 -6.27 25.05 -20.37
#